data_AF-A0A5K0ZNR6-F1
#
_entry.id   AF-A0A5K0ZNR6-F1
#
_cell.length_a   1.000
_cell.length_b   1.000
_cell.length_c   1.000
_cell.angle_alpha   90.00
_cell.angle_beta   90.00
_cell.angle_gamma   90.00
#
_symmetry.space_group_name_H-M   'P 1'
#
loop_
_entity.id
_entity.type
_entity.pdbx_description
1 polymer ?
#
loop_
_entity_poly.entity_id
_entity_poly.type
_entity_poly.pdbx_seq_one_letter_code
_entity_poly.pdbx_strand_id
1 'polypeptide(L)' 'VVNFRGNVQTRLKKLNEGEVHATLLALAGLKRLSMTDNVTSILSLDEMLPAIAQGAIGIACRSDDDKM' A
#
# COMPACT_ATOMS: atom_id res chain seq x y z
N VAL A 1 8.86 13.50 9.29
CA VAL A 1 8.56 12.48 8.25
C VAL A 1 9.86 12.17 7.51
N VAL A 2 10.19 10.89 7.31
CA VAL A 2 11.43 10.45 6.65
C VAL A 2 11.11 9.56 5.46
N ASN A 3 12.04 9.44 4.51
CA ASN A 3 11.86 8.53 3.37
C ASN A 3 11.92 7.07 3.86
N PHE A 4 10.90 6.27 3.53
CA PHE A 4 10.76 4.91 4.03
C PHE A 4 10.49 3.95 2.88
N ARG A 5 11.55 3.27 2.44
CA ARG A 5 11.56 2.43 1.23
C ARG A 5 11.73 0.95 1.56
N GLY A 6 11.27 0.12 0.61
CA GLY A 6 11.22 -1.33 0.69
C GLY A 6 9.83 -1.83 0.27
N ASN A 7 9.72 -3.14 0.04
CA ASN A 7 8.41 -3.79 -0.06
C ASN A 7 7.67 -3.74 1.30
N VAL A 8 6.42 -4.16 1.33
CA VAL A 8 5.57 -4.10 2.54
C VAL A 8 6.23 -4.84 3.72
N GLN A 9 6.74 -6.05 3.49
CA GLN A 9 7.32 -6.90 4.55
C GLN A 9 8.56 -6.27 5.16
N THR A 10 9.49 -5.77 4.34
CA THR A 10 10.72 -5.11 4.84
C THR A 10 10.38 -3.81 5.57
N ARG A 11 9.37 -3.06 5.11
CA ARG A 11 8.88 -1.87 5.81
C ARG A 11 8.27 -2.20 7.17
N LEU A 12 7.46 -3.25 7.28
CA LEU A 12 6.90 -3.69 8.57
C LEU A 12 7.98 -4.21 9.52
N LYS A 13 9.00 -4.91 8.99
CA LYS A 13 10.16 -5.31 9.79
C LYS A 13 10.87 -4.09 10.41
N LYS A 14 11.19 -3.08 9.61
CA LYS A 14 11.82 -1.83 10.09
C LYS A 14 10.98 -1.09 11.12
N LEU A 15 9.64 -1.11 10.96
CA LEU A 15 8.71 -0.56 11.93
C LEU A 15 8.80 -1.33 13.27
N ASN A 16 8.80 -2.66 13.22
CA ASN A 16 8.94 -3.51 14.41
C ASN A 16 10.31 -3.38 15.08
N GLU A 17 11.36 -3.08 14.32
CA GLU A 17 12.71 -2.79 14.82
C GLU A 17 12.84 -1.36 15.39
N GLY A 18 11.79 -0.54 15.30
CA GLY A 18 11.75 0.80 15.90
C GLY A 18 12.47 1.87 15.09
N GLU A 19 12.80 1.64 13.80
CA GLU A 19 13.41 2.68 12.95
C GLU A 19 12.49 3.91 12.78
N VAL A 20 11.18 3.70 12.89
CA VAL A 20 10.14 4.73 12.85
C VAL A 20 9.02 4.39 13.85
N HIS A 21 8.31 5.40 14.34
CA HIS A 21 7.17 5.21 15.25
C HIS A 21 5.90 4.71 14.55
N ALA A 22 5.73 5.04 13.27
CA ALA A 22 4.56 4.68 12.48
C ALA A 22 4.89 4.74 10.98
N THR A 23 4.06 4.08 10.18
CA THR A 23 4.13 4.17 8.71
C THR A 23 2.72 4.17 8.13
N LEU A 24 2.56 4.74 6.93
CA LEU A 24 1.31 4.71 6.18
C LEU A 24 1.42 3.68 5.05
N LEU A 25 0.41 2.82 4.94
CA LEU A 25 0.28 1.78 3.94
C LEU A 25 -1.13 1.76 3.37
N ALA A 26 -1.26 1.42 2.09
CA ALA A 26 -2.57 1.23 1.48
C ALA A 26 -3.23 -0.05 2.02
N LEU A 27 -4.43 0.09 2.60
CA LEU A 27 -5.23 -1.03 3.11
C LEU A 27 -5.43 -2.14 2.06
N ALA A 28 -5.62 -1.75 0.80
CA ALA A 28 -5.82 -2.68 -0.30
C ALA A 28 -4.57 -3.57 -0.57
N GLY A 29 -3.37 -3.08 -0.28
CA GLY A 29 -2.14 -3.87 -0.35
C GLY A 29 -2.07 -4.90 0.78
N LEU A 30 -2.39 -4.48 2.01
CA LEU A 30 -2.41 -5.35 3.19
C LEU A 30 -3.47 -6.47 3.07
N LYS A 31 -4.67 -6.16 2.57
CA LYS A 31 -5.72 -7.15 2.32
C LYS A 31 -5.29 -8.24 1.34
N ARG A 32 -4.64 -7.86 0.23
CA ARG A 32 -4.18 -8.82 -0.80
C ARG A 32 -3.06 -9.74 -0.30
N LEU A 33 -2.29 -9.28 0.68
CA LEU A 33 -1.21 -10.05 1.30
C LEU A 33 -1.66 -10.82 2.56
N SER A 34 -2.95 -10.76 2.92
CA SER A 34 -3.47 -11.32 4.18
C SER A 34 -2.74 -10.80 5.43
N MET A 35 -2.37 -9.52 5.44
CA MET A 35 -1.60 -8.88 6.52
C MET A 35 -2.42 -7.84 7.31
N THR A 36 -3.75 -7.97 7.32
CA THR A 36 -4.65 -6.99 7.95
C THR A 36 -4.46 -6.86 9.46
N ASP A 37 -3.84 -7.84 10.12
CA ASP A 37 -3.55 -7.80 11.55
C ASP A 37 -2.56 -6.68 11.95
N ASN A 38 -1.84 -6.12 10.97
CA ASN A 38 -0.94 -4.98 11.18
C ASN A 38 -1.67 -3.62 11.09
N VAL A 39 -2.97 -3.60 10.76
CA VAL A 39 -3.73 -2.36 10.61
C VAL A 39 -4.14 -1.83 11.98
N THR A 40 -3.64 -0.63 12.32
CA THR A 40 -3.98 0.04 13.59
C THR A 40 -5.14 1.02 13.45
N SER A 41 -5.27 1.66 12.29
CA SER A 41 -6.38 2.56 11.96
C SER A 41 -6.56 2.66 10.46
N ILE A 42 -7.80 2.86 10.01
CA ILE A 42 -8.13 3.17 8.61
C ILE A 42 -8.51 4.65 8.57
N LEU A 43 -7.72 5.43 7.83
CA LEU A 43 -7.94 6.87 7.68
C LEU A 43 -9.14 7.11 6.76
N SER A 44 -10.02 8.02 7.19
CA SER A 44 -11.16 8.51 6.42
C SER A 44 -10.73 9.42 5.27
N LEU A 45 -11.67 9.72 4.36
CA LEU A 45 -11.41 10.61 3.22
C LEU A 45 -11.11 12.06 3.66
N ASP A 46 -11.69 12.50 4.78
CA ASP A 46 -11.46 13.84 5.33
C ASP A 46 -10.08 13.95 5.98
N GLU A 47 -9.56 12.85 6.54
CA GLU A 47 -8.22 12.79 7.13
C GLU A 47 -7.12 12.70 6.07
N MET A 48 -7.33 11.86 5.04
CA MET A 48 -6.33 11.65 3.99
C MET A 48 -6.95 11.18 2.68
N LEU A 49 -6.95 12.07 1.69
CA LEU A 49 -7.36 11.71 0.33
C LEU A 49 -6.40 10.65 -0.26
N PRO A 50 -6.91 9.55 -0.84
CA PRO A 50 -6.08 8.49 -1.38
C PRO A 50 -5.37 8.92 -2.68
N ALA A 51 -4.32 8.19 -3.04
CA ALA A 51 -3.72 8.33 -4.36
C ALA A 51 -4.72 7.95 -5.47
N ILE A 52 -4.54 8.53 -6.66
CA ILE A 52 -5.37 8.23 -7.83
C ILE A 52 -5.38 6.72 -8.08
N ALA A 53 -6.57 6.14 -8.22
CA ALA A 53 -6.80 4.71 -8.43
C ALA A 53 -6.21 3.78 -7.34
N GLN A 54 -5.96 4.28 -6.12
CA GLN A 54 -5.45 3.45 -5.03
C GLN A 54 -6.37 2.26 -4.76
N GLY A 55 -5.83 1.05 -4.93
CA GLY A 55 -6.56 -0.19 -4.72
C GLY A 55 -7.21 -0.78 -5.96
N ALA A 56 -7.21 -0.10 -7.11
CA ALA A 56 -7.56 -0.70 -8.39
C ALA A 56 -6.42 -1.57 -8.93
N ILE A 57 -6.75 -2.54 -9.78
CA ILE A 57 -5.78 -3.28 -10.60
C ILE A 57 -6.06 -2.91 -12.05
N GLY A 58 -5.06 -2.34 -12.71
CA GLY A 58 -5.09 -2.07 -14.15
C GLY A 58 -4.42 -3.21 -14.91
N ILE A 59 -5.01 -3.60 -16.04
CA ILE A 59 -4.39 -4.51 -17.00
C ILE A 59 -3.94 -3.66 -18.18
N ALA A 60 -2.67 -3.76 -18.55
CA ALA A 60 -2.12 -3.12 -19.74
C ALA A 60 -1.81 -4.18 -20.79
N CYS A 61 -2.21 -3.92 -22.02
CA CYS A 61 -1.90 -4.73 -23.19
C CYS A 61 -1.19 -3.88 -24.24
N ARG A 62 -0.69 -4.53 -25.31
CA ARG A 62 -0.22 -3.78 -26.48
C ARG A 62 -1.43 -3.19 -27.20
N SER A 63 -1.28 -1.97 -27.71
CA SER A 63 -2.35 -1.26 -28.40
C SER A 63 -2.74 -1.90 -29.75
N ASP A 64 -1.88 -2.73 -30.32
CA ASP A 64 -2.03 -3.44 -31.60
C ASP A 64 -2.30 -4.94 -31.42
N ASP A 65 -2.68 -5.39 -30.22
CA ASP A 65 -3.03 -6.78 -29.97
C ASP A 65 -4.52 -7.04 -30.26
N ASP A 66 -4.83 -7.36 -31.53
CA ASP A 66 -6.19 -7.65 -32.00
C ASP A 66 -6.81 -8.95 -31.42
N LYS A 67 -6.05 -9.71 -30.63
CA LYS A 67 -6.52 -10.96 -29.99
C LYS A 67 -6.97 -10.78 -28.54
N MET A 68 -6.95 -9.55 -28.02
CA MET A 68 -7.52 -9.23 -26.70
C MET A 68 -9.02 -9.52 -26.65
#